data_AF-A0A7S7TVJ2-F1
#
_entry.id   AF-A0A7S7TVJ2-F1
#
_cell.length_a   1.000
_cell.length_b   1.000
_cell.length_c   1.000
_cell.angle_alpha   90.00
_cell.angle_beta   90.00
_cell.angle_gamma   90.00
#
_symmetry.space_group_name_H-M   'P 1'
#
loop_
_entity.id
_entity.type
_entity.pdbx_description
1 polymer ?
#
loop_
_entity_poly.entity_id
_entity_poly.type
_entity_poly.pdbx_seq_one_letter_code
_entity_poly.pdbx_strand_id
1 'polypeptide(L)'
;MQRGRESFETHQGLTVVGASITEVVAPKGKQFDCFLESGLWHVRGYGEPHSVAVKTDRNFWIAATLLPEFVATLVVGEKGVESLNYAPPRSSPEREASLRSEKIVAEWNAFLSVDRRTIPREWKGFAEEARQMKHINPALGILAAYAYERSGSIDEIANIAWHFAYRNGFVPFDVMALLSAYGDPDAMIRAQGHWTPDKIVVAGGFPALTQGWSILDIESDASAELVHLRAGLIDSVWTTFDDERGSRFADLVQQGEI
;
A
#
# COMPACT_ATOMS: atom_id res chain seq x y z
N MET A 1 -7.98 13.93 18.00
CA MET A 1 -7.38 13.12 16.93
C MET A 1 -7.31 14.02 15.69
N GLN A 2 -6.11 14.32 15.19
CA GLN A 2 -5.98 15.11 13.94
C GLN A 2 -6.37 14.22 12.77
N ARG A 3 -7.23 14.73 11.88
CA ARG A 3 -7.79 13.97 10.75
C ARG A 3 -7.08 14.39 9.46
N GLY A 4 -6.69 13.42 8.63
CA GLY A 4 -6.02 13.68 7.37
C GLY A 4 -6.88 14.49 6.38
N ARG A 5 -6.24 15.05 5.35
CA ARG A 5 -6.95 15.83 4.31
C ARG A 5 -7.92 14.93 3.55
N GLU A 6 -9.12 15.44 3.26
CA GLU A 6 -10.19 14.65 2.63
C GLU A 6 -10.15 14.66 1.09
N SER A 7 -9.45 15.62 0.48
CA SER A 7 -9.32 15.73 -0.96
C SER A 7 -8.15 16.63 -1.34
N PHE A 8 -7.50 16.31 -2.45
CA PHE A 8 -6.68 17.24 -3.23
C PHE A 8 -7.42 17.60 -4.51
N GLU A 9 -7.09 18.72 -5.14
CA GLU A 9 -7.63 19.11 -6.45
C GLU A 9 -7.25 18.09 -7.54
N THR A 10 -6.15 17.36 -7.33
CA THR A 10 -5.63 16.30 -8.20
C THR A 10 -6.25 14.93 -7.94
N HIS A 11 -7.07 14.81 -6.89
CA HIS A 11 -7.60 13.54 -6.38
C HIS A 11 -6.52 12.50 -6.03
N GLN A 12 -5.26 12.92 -5.84
CA GLN A 12 -4.13 12.04 -5.57
C GLN A 12 -3.18 12.69 -4.57
N GLY A 13 -2.92 12.01 -3.47
CA GLY A 13 -1.93 12.50 -2.50
C GLY A 13 -1.96 11.71 -1.21
N LEU A 14 -1.12 12.13 -0.26
CA LEU A 14 -1.09 11.60 1.09
C LEU A 14 -1.00 12.73 2.12
N THR A 15 -1.49 12.45 3.32
CA THR A 15 -1.30 13.27 4.52
C THR A 15 -0.49 12.48 5.53
N VAL A 16 0.50 13.12 6.14
CA VAL A 16 1.31 12.57 7.23
C VAL A 16 0.82 13.17 8.55
N VAL A 17 0.40 12.29 9.46
CA VAL A 17 -0.04 12.63 10.82
C VAL A 17 0.98 12.08 11.80
N GLY A 18 1.45 12.93 12.73
CA GLY A 18 2.32 12.51 13.82
C GLY A 18 3.82 12.61 13.55
N ALA A 19 4.26 13.04 12.36
CA ALA A 19 5.67 13.33 12.05
C ALA A 19 5.79 14.52 11.09
N SER A 20 6.96 15.18 11.10
CA SER A 20 7.28 16.20 10.09
C SER A 20 7.96 15.56 8.88
N ILE A 21 7.71 16.09 7.69
CA ILE A 21 8.44 15.68 6.49
C ILE A 21 9.69 16.57 6.35
N THR A 22 10.86 15.94 6.24
CA THR A 22 12.12 16.65 5.95
C THR A 22 12.52 16.54 4.49
N GLU A 23 12.10 15.47 3.81
CA GLU A 23 12.42 15.22 2.39
C GLU A 23 11.35 14.35 1.74
N VAL A 24 11.09 14.59 0.44
CA VAL A 24 10.24 13.73 -0.39
C VAL A 24 10.95 13.50 -1.71
N VAL A 25 11.03 12.23 -2.11
CA VAL A 25 11.60 11.81 -3.39
C VAL A 25 10.54 11.08 -4.19
N ALA A 26 10.43 11.44 -5.46
CA ALA A 26 9.52 10.84 -6.44
C ALA A 26 10.29 10.53 -7.73
N PRO A 27 9.75 9.68 -8.63
CA PRO A 27 10.41 9.35 -9.88
C PRO A 27 10.69 10.58 -10.74
N LYS A 28 11.84 10.58 -11.41
CA LYS A 28 12.27 11.70 -12.26
C LYS A 28 11.20 12.04 -13.29
N GLY A 29 10.83 13.32 -13.34
CA GLY A 29 9.80 13.84 -14.26
C GLY A 29 8.36 13.68 -13.76
N LYS A 30 8.12 13.04 -12.61
CA LYS A 30 6.81 13.09 -11.94
C LYS A 30 6.67 14.40 -11.17
N GLN A 31 5.53 15.05 -11.37
CA GLN A 31 5.17 16.25 -10.62
C GLN A 31 4.63 15.84 -9.24
N PHE A 32 5.03 16.59 -8.21
CA PHE A 32 4.43 16.51 -6.88
C PHE A 32 4.61 17.84 -6.16
N ASP A 33 3.79 18.08 -5.13
CA ASP A 33 3.97 19.18 -4.20
C ASP A 33 4.08 18.64 -2.77
N CYS A 34 4.99 19.19 -1.97
CA CYS A 34 5.06 18.94 -0.53
C CYS A 34 4.78 20.25 0.21
N PHE A 35 3.79 20.26 1.11
CA PHE A 35 3.39 21.47 1.81
C PHE A 35 2.78 21.18 3.19
N LEU A 36 2.85 22.18 4.06
CA LEU A 36 2.24 22.18 5.39
C LEU A 36 0.91 22.93 5.36
N GLU A 37 -0.17 22.30 5.81
CA GLU A 37 -1.48 22.93 5.94
C GLU A 37 -2.15 22.48 7.24
N SER A 38 -2.75 23.41 7.99
CA SER A 38 -3.43 23.09 9.26
C SER A 38 -2.58 22.29 10.26
N GLY A 39 -1.25 22.45 10.22
CA GLY A 39 -0.30 21.75 11.09
C GLY A 39 0.01 20.31 10.67
N LEU A 40 -0.42 19.87 9.49
CA LEU A 40 -0.13 18.55 8.93
C LEU A 40 0.65 18.68 7.62
N TRP A 41 1.53 17.72 7.36
CA TRP A 41 2.28 17.65 6.11
C TRP A 41 1.50 16.87 5.05
N HIS A 42 1.55 17.36 3.83
CA HIS A 42 0.86 16.79 2.68
C HIS A 42 1.83 16.60 1.53
N VAL A 43 1.66 15.50 0.80
CA VAL A 43 2.30 15.28 -0.50
C VAL A 43 1.19 15.09 -1.53
N ARG A 44 1.11 15.98 -2.51
CA ARG A 44 0.13 15.94 -3.60
C ARG A 44 0.79 15.36 -4.85
N GLY A 45 0.19 14.33 -5.43
CA GLY A 45 0.66 13.66 -6.65
C GLY A 45 -0.23 13.95 -7.85
N TYR A 46 0.23 13.49 -9.02
CA TYR A 46 -0.42 13.71 -10.31
C TYR A 46 -0.33 12.49 -11.24
N GLY A 47 -1.45 12.17 -11.90
CA GLY A 47 -1.53 11.18 -12.98
C GLY A 47 -1.46 9.73 -12.51
N GLU A 48 -0.68 8.92 -13.22
CA GLU A 48 -0.56 7.47 -12.99
C GLU A 48 -0.05 7.12 -11.58
N PRO A 49 -0.34 5.91 -11.07
CA PRO A 49 0.24 5.41 -9.82
C PRO A 49 1.78 5.53 -9.83
N HIS A 50 2.37 5.98 -8.73
CA HIS A 50 3.82 6.02 -8.57
C HIS A 50 4.25 5.96 -7.11
N SER A 51 5.43 5.38 -6.89
CA SER A 51 6.10 5.29 -5.60
C SER A 51 6.65 6.66 -5.16
N VAL A 52 6.67 6.92 -3.86
CA VAL A 52 7.35 8.06 -3.25
C VAL A 52 8.07 7.62 -1.98
N ALA A 53 9.24 8.19 -1.73
CA ALA A 53 9.98 8.01 -0.49
C ALA A 53 9.85 9.29 0.36
N VAL A 54 9.42 9.15 1.61
CA VAL A 54 9.19 10.30 2.51
C VAL A 54 10.10 10.18 3.73
N LYS A 55 11.08 11.08 3.84
CA LYS A 55 11.95 11.17 5.03
C LYS A 55 11.26 11.98 6.11
N THR A 56 11.31 11.48 7.34
CA THR A 56 10.72 12.13 8.51
C THR A 56 11.77 12.79 9.41
N ASP A 57 11.31 13.69 10.27
CA ASP A 57 12.11 14.28 11.36
C ASP A 57 12.59 13.27 12.41
N ARG A 58 12.08 12.03 12.37
CA ARG A 58 12.52 10.90 13.19
C ARG A 58 13.64 10.06 12.55
N ASN A 59 14.18 10.51 11.42
CA ASN A 59 15.29 9.89 10.71
C ASN A 59 15.03 8.46 10.20
N PHE A 60 13.81 8.24 9.70
CA PHE A 60 13.45 7.05 8.91
C PHE A 60 12.73 7.46 7.64
N TRP A 61 12.71 6.55 6.67
CA TRP A 61 12.03 6.74 5.38
C TRP A 61 10.79 5.89 5.29
N ILE A 62 9.68 6.51 4.90
CA ILE A 62 8.43 5.83 4.62
C ILE A 62 8.35 5.56 3.12
N ALA A 63 8.09 4.31 2.75
CA ALA A 63 7.75 3.94 1.39
C ALA A 63 6.24 4.08 1.20
N ALA A 64 5.80 4.95 0.29
CA ALA A 64 4.39 5.17 0.01
C ALA A 64 4.09 5.14 -1.49
N THR A 65 2.82 4.99 -1.84
CA THR A 65 2.37 5.00 -3.22
C THR A 65 1.28 6.06 -3.37
N LEU A 66 1.46 6.96 -4.33
CA LEU A 66 0.43 7.92 -4.69
C LEU A 66 -0.49 7.27 -5.72
N LEU A 67 -1.74 7.03 -5.34
CA LEU A 67 -2.74 6.36 -6.18
C LEU A 67 -3.74 7.40 -6.72
N PRO A 68 -3.97 7.48 -8.04
CA PRO A 68 -5.03 8.33 -8.59
C PRO A 68 -6.41 7.93 -8.04
N GLU A 69 -7.27 8.94 -7.85
CA GLU A 69 -8.58 8.83 -7.20
C GLU A 69 -8.54 8.36 -5.73
N PHE A 70 -7.40 8.51 -5.07
CA PHE A 70 -7.26 8.24 -3.64
C PHE A 70 -6.42 9.29 -2.90
N VAL A 71 -6.87 9.60 -1.69
CA VAL A 71 -6.11 10.35 -0.70
C VAL A 71 -5.72 9.44 0.44
N ALA A 72 -4.42 9.26 0.61
CA ALA A 72 -3.85 8.46 1.69
C ALA A 72 -3.74 9.28 2.98
N THR A 73 -3.87 8.62 4.11
CA THR A 73 -3.50 9.14 5.42
C THR A 73 -2.54 8.14 6.07
N LEU A 74 -1.33 8.62 6.37
CA LEU A 74 -0.29 7.91 7.10
C LEU A 74 -0.29 8.41 8.54
N VAL A 75 -0.48 7.51 9.49
CA VAL A 75 -0.28 7.79 10.92
C VAL A 75 1.08 7.24 11.31
N VAL A 76 1.95 8.14 11.77
CA VAL A 76 3.36 7.86 12.02
C VAL A 76 3.65 7.90 13.51
N GLY A 77 4.00 6.74 14.06
CA GLY A 77 4.41 6.54 15.44
C GLY A 77 5.93 6.54 15.62
N GLU A 78 6.39 6.20 16.83
CA GLU A 78 7.83 6.21 17.17
C GLU A 78 8.64 5.22 16.34
N LYS A 79 8.04 4.09 15.95
CA LYS A 79 8.69 3.00 15.23
C LYS A 79 8.43 2.97 13.73
N GLY A 80 7.75 3.98 13.17
CA GLY A 80 7.38 4.03 11.76
C GLY A 80 5.88 4.21 11.54
N VAL A 81 5.36 3.69 10.43
CA VAL A 81 3.95 3.86 10.05
C VAL A 81 3.06 2.83 10.75
N GLU A 82 2.20 3.32 11.64
CA GLU A 82 1.25 2.48 12.39
C GLU A 82 -0.03 2.19 11.59
N SER A 83 -0.41 3.11 10.71
CA SER A 83 -1.61 2.98 9.89
C SER A 83 -1.46 3.69 8.55
N LEU A 84 -1.90 3.03 7.49
CA LEU A 84 -2.10 3.58 6.15
C LEU A 84 -3.55 3.36 5.75
N ASN A 85 -4.24 4.45 5.42
CA ASN A 85 -5.62 4.41 4.96
C ASN A 85 -5.76 5.24 3.69
N TYR A 86 -6.23 4.63 2.62
CA TYR A 86 -6.68 5.36 1.44
C TYR A 86 -8.17 5.61 1.53
N ALA A 87 -8.60 6.76 1.04
CA ALA A 87 -10.01 7.04 0.81
C ALA A 87 -10.20 7.73 -0.53
N PRO A 88 -11.36 7.54 -1.18
CA PRO A 88 -11.69 8.32 -2.37
C PRO A 88 -11.75 9.81 -2.04
N PRO A 89 -11.52 10.69 -3.02
CA PRO A 89 -11.65 12.14 -2.83
C PRO A 89 -13.07 12.50 -2.34
N ARG A 90 -13.20 13.64 -1.66
CA ARG A 90 -14.50 14.10 -1.12
C ARG A 90 -15.62 14.17 -2.16
N SER A 91 -15.27 14.39 -3.42
CA SER A 91 -16.19 14.44 -4.56
C SER A 91 -16.76 13.07 -4.95
N SER A 92 -16.17 11.96 -4.48
CA SER A 92 -16.61 10.61 -4.84
C SER A 92 -17.86 10.18 -4.04
N PRO A 93 -18.88 9.59 -4.70
CA PRO A 93 -20.06 9.00 -4.04
C PRO A 93 -19.73 7.96 -2.96
N GLU A 94 -18.60 7.29 -3.09
CA GLU A 94 -18.14 6.20 -2.20
C GLU A 94 -17.57 6.71 -0.86
N ARG A 95 -17.39 8.03 -0.69
CA ARG A 95 -16.80 8.63 0.51
C ARG A 95 -17.57 8.33 1.79
N GLU A 96 -18.90 8.30 1.75
CA GLU A 96 -19.73 8.06 2.96
C GLU A 96 -19.53 6.64 3.52
N ALA A 97 -19.19 5.67 2.68
CA ALA A 97 -18.91 4.30 3.10
C ALA A 97 -17.51 4.16 3.75
N SER A 98 -16.55 5.03 3.41
CA SER A 98 -15.14 4.98 3.86
C SER A 98 -14.96 5.13 5.38
N LEU A 99 -15.90 5.78 6.07
CA LEU A 99 -15.82 6.09 7.51
C LEU A 99 -15.81 4.86 8.45
N ARG A 100 -16.00 3.64 7.93
CA ARG A 100 -15.98 2.39 8.71
C ARG A 100 -14.64 1.64 8.72
N SER A 101 -13.59 2.20 8.13
CA SER A 101 -12.32 1.49 7.87
C SER A 101 -11.37 1.37 9.07
N GLU A 102 -11.49 2.22 10.09
CA GLU A 102 -10.58 2.26 11.24
C GLU A 102 -10.62 0.97 12.09
N LYS A 103 -11.79 0.32 12.17
CA LYS A 103 -11.96 -0.97 12.87
C LYS A 103 -11.09 -2.07 12.27
N ILE A 104 -10.98 -2.11 10.94
CA ILE A 104 -10.32 -3.19 10.21
C ILE A 104 -8.80 -3.13 10.40
N VAL A 105 -8.21 -1.93 10.46
CA VAL A 105 -6.77 -1.76 10.73
C VAL A 105 -6.42 -2.15 12.17
N ALA A 106 -7.27 -1.79 13.14
CA ALA A 106 -7.09 -2.21 14.53
C ALA A 106 -7.20 -3.73 14.69
N GLU A 107 -8.15 -4.37 14.00
CA GLU A 107 -8.30 -5.82 13.97
C GLU A 107 -7.10 -6.52 13.32
N TRP A 108 -6.57 -5.97 12.22
CA TRP A 108 -5.34 -6.46 11.61
C TRP A 108 -4.15 -6.44 12.58
N ASN A 109 -3.94 -5.32 13.28
CA ASN A 109 -2.87 -5.21 14.27
C ASN A 109 -3.06 -6.21 15.42
N ALA A 110 -4.30 -6.43 15.86
CA ALA A 110 -4.61 -7.48 16.83
C ALA A 110 -4.23 -8.87 16.28
N PHE A 111 -4.58 -9.19 15.03
CA PHE A 111 -4.21 -10.45 14.39
C PHE A 111 -2.71 -10.66 14.23
N LEU A 112 -1.92 -9.59 14.05
CA LEU A 112 -0.46 -9.67 14.03
C LEU A 112 0.15 -9.85 15.42
N SER A 113 -0.49 -9.30 16.46
CA SER A 113 -0.04 -9.38 17.87
C SER A 113 -0.31 -10.72 18.53
N VAL A 114 -1.33 -11.45 18.07
CA VAL A 114 -1.63 -12.80 18.54
C VAL A 114 -0.70 -13.76 17.80
N ASP A 115 0.11 -14.49 18.58
CA ASP A 115 1.03 -15.52 18.11
C ASP A 115 0.35 -16.46 17.09
N ARG A 116 1.13 -17.09 16.19
CA ARG A 116 0.81 -17.85 14.95
C ARG A 116 -0.34 -18.91 15.00
N ARG A 117 -1.12 -18.96 16.06
CA ARG A 117 -2.24 -19.87 16.36
C ARG A 117 -3.62 -19.33 15.98
N THR A 118 -3.72 -18.15 15.37
CA THR A 118 -4.99 -17.68 14.78
C THR A 118 -5.49 -18.71 13.76
N ILE A 119 -6.73 -19.18 13.92
CA ILE A 119 -7.27 -20.30 13.14
C ILE A 119 -7.55 -19.80 11.71
N PRO A 120 -7.28 -20.58 10.64
CA PRO A 120 -7.55 -20.17 9.25
C PRO A 120 -8.96 -19.61 8.98
N ARG A 121 -9.96 -20.04 9.76
CA ARG A 121 -11.34 -19.54 9.69
C ARG A 121 -11.47 -18.07 10.12
N GLU A 122 -10.68 -17.63 11.09
CA GLU A 122 -10.68 -16.24 11.57
C GLU A 122 -10.06 -15.31 10.52
N TRP A 123 -8.99 -15.75 9.86
CA TRP A 123 -8.39 -15.05 8.73
C TRP A 123 -9.36 -14.89 7.56
N LYS A 124 -10.10 -15.95 7.21
CA LYS A 124 -11.10 -15.88 6.15
C LYS A 124 -12.24 -14.91 6.49
N GLY A 125 -12.74 -14.93 7.73
CA GLY A 125 -13.77 -14.00 8.18
C GLY A 125 -13.32 -12.53 8.11
N PHE A 126 -12.10 -12.25 8.58
CA PHE A 126 -11.49 -10.93 8.42
C PHE A 126 -11.32 -10.55 6.94
N ALA A 127 -10.84 -11.47 6.11
CA ALA A 127 -10.64 -11.24 4.69
C ALA A 127 -11.95 -10.85 3.97
N GLU A 128 -13.06 -11.51 4.31
CA GLU A 128 -14.38 -11.18 3.75
C GLU A 128 -14.85 -9.78 4.17
N GLU A 129 -14.65 -9.38 5.43
CA GLU A 129 -14.98 -8.01 5.91
C GLU A 129 -14.09 -6.96 5.23
N ALA A 130 -12.78 -7.16 5.20
CA ALA A 130 -11.83 -6.25 4.56
C ALA A 130 -12.05 -6.13 3.05
N ARG A 131 -12.36 -7.24 2.37
CA ARG A 131 -12.61 -7.28 0.92
C ARG A 131 -13.83 -6.46 0.52
N GLN A 132 -14.87 -6.40 1.35
CA GLN A 132 -16.06 -5.59 1.04
C GLN A 132 -15.72 -4.11 0.85
N MET A 133 -14.66 -3.64 1.51
CA MET A 133 -14.21 -2.25 1.48
C MET A 133 -13.06 -1.98 0.49
N LYS A 134 -12.56 -3.00 -0.22
CA LYS A 134 -11.32 -2.91 -1.04
C LYS A 134 -11.34 -1.83 -2.13
N HIS A 135 -12.53 -1.57 -2.70
CA HIS A 135 -12.70 -0.58 -3.76
C HIS A 135 -12.72 0.87 -3.23
N ILE A 136 -12.93 1.03 -1.91
CA ILE A 136 -12.96 2.30 -1.20
C ILE A 136 -11.60 2.56 -0.55
N ASN A 137 -10.89 1.50 -0.15
CA ASN A 137 -9.57 1.60 0.44
C ASN A 137 -8.65 0.47 -0.07
N PRO A 138 -7.75 0.77 -1.03
CA PRO A 138 -6.75 -0.18 -1.51
C PRO A 138 -5.92 -0.87 -0.41
N ALA A 139 -5.63 -0.18 0.71
CA ALA A 139 -4.91 -0.79 1.83
C ALA A 139 -5.67 -2.02 2.39
N LEU A 140 -7.00 -1.95 2.50
CA LEU A 140 -7.80 -3.08 2.98
C LEU A 140 -7.85 -4.24 1.99
N GLY A 141 -7.79 -3.96 0.69
CA GLY A 141 -7.65 -5.01 -0.32
C GLY A 141 -6.31 -5.74 -0.21
N ILE A 142 -5.23 -5.03 0.11
CA ILE A 142 -3.92 -5.63 0.40
C ILE A 142 -4.02 -6.52 1.66
N LEU A 143 -4.57 -6.01 2.77
CA LEU A 143 -4.74 -6.79 4.00
C LEU A 143 -5.59 -8.06 3.76
N ALA A 144 -6.68 -7.94 2.98
CA ALA A 144 -7.52 -9.06 2.61
C ALA A 144 -6.76 -10.11 1.77
N ALA A 145 -5.90 -9.68 0.85
CA ALA A 145 -5.07 -10.60 0.04
C ALA A 145 -4.12 -11.43 0.92
N TYR A 146 -3.44 -10.81 1.89
CA TYR A 146 -2.61 -11.56 2.86
C TYR A 146 -3.45 -12.48 3.76
N ALA A 147 -4.63 -12.06 4.18
CA ALA A 147 -5.51 -12.91 4.98
C ALA A 147 -6.00 -14.13 4.18
N TYR A 148 -6.30 -13.95 2.88
CA TYR A 148 -6.63 -15.06 1.99
C TYR A 148 -5.46 -15.99 1.76
N GLU A 149 -4.24 -15.46 1.57
CA GLU A 149 -3.02 -16.27 1.47
C GLU A 149 -2.84 -17.16 2.71
N ARG A 150 -2.92 -16.59 3.92
CA ARG A 150 -2.83 -17.35 5.17
C ARG A 150 -3.91 -18.41 5.34
N SER A 151 -5.05 -18.23 4.68
CA SER A 151 -6.16 -19.20 4.68
C SER A 151 -6.08 -20.23 3.54
N GLY A 152 -5.09 -20.13 2.64
CA GLY A 152 -4.95 -20.97 1.45
C GLY A 152 -5.95 -20.66 0.32
N SER A 153 -6.59 -19.49 0.33
CA SER A 153 -7.65 -19.12 -0.62
C SER A 153 -7.08 -18.31 -1.80
N ILE A 154 -6.22 -18.92 -2.62
CA ILE A 154 -5.46 -18.21 -3.67
C ILE A 154 -6.37 -17.63 -4.77
N ASP A 155 -7.44 -18.34 -5.14
CA ASP A 155 -8.44 -17.83 -6.10
C ASP A 155 -9.07 -16.51 -5.65
N GLU A 156 -9.20 -16.30 -4.34
CA GLU A 156 -9.73 -15.04 -3.79
C GLU A 156 -8.74 -13.89 -3.90
N ILE A 157 -7.44 -14.17 -3.89
CA ILE A 157 -6.38 -13.17 -4.17
C ILE A 157 -6.47 -12.76 -5.64
N ALA A 158 -6.60 -13.72 -6.56
CA ALA A 158 -6.76 -13.44 -7.98
C ALA A 158 -8.02 -12.62 -8.24
N ASN A 159 -9.12 -12.93 -7.54
CA ASN A 159 -10.35 -12.14 -7.63
C ASN A 159 -10.17 -10.70 -7.10
N ILE A 160 -9.45 -10.50 -6.00
CA ILE A 160 -9.08 -9.16 -5.51
C ILE A 160 -8.31 -8.39 -6.60
N ALA A 161 -7.28 -9.00 -7.18
CA ALA A 161 -6.48 -8.39 -8.24
C ALA A 161 -7.32 -8.03 -9.47
N TRP A 162 -8.20 -8.94 -9.92
CA TRP A 162 -9.13 -8.68 -11.02
C TRP A 162 -10.02 -7.47 -10.75
N HIS A 163 -10.59 -7.37 -9.54
CA HIS A 163 -11.42 -6.22 -9.16
C HIS A 163 -10.63 -4.91 -9.13
N PHE A 164 -9.39 -4.93 -8.63
CA PHE A 164 -8.52 -3.77 -8.64
C PHE A 164 -8.22 -3.31 -10.07
N ALA A 165 -7.83 -4.22 -10.95
CA ALA A 165 -7.61 -3.91 -12.37
C ALA A 165 -8.87 -3.36 -13.04
N TYR A 166 -10.05 -3.95 -12.76
CA TYR A 166 -11.33 -3.54 -13.36
C TYR A 166 -11.84 -2.19 -12.86
N ARG A 167 -11.77 -1.94 -11.54
CA ARG A 167 -12.37 -0.75 -10.94
C ARG A 167 -11.41 0.42 -10.82
N ASN A 168 -10.15 0.14 -10.53
CA ASN A 168 -9.15 1.15 -10.17
C ASN A 168 -8.11 1.36 -11.27
N GLY A 169 -8.05 0.48 -12.27
CA GLY A 169 -7.08 0.56 -13.37
C GLY A 169 -5.66 0.17 -12.97
N PHE A 170 -5.45 -0.31 -11.74
CA PHE A 170 -4.16 -0.80 -11.25
C PHE A 170 -4.36 -1.96 -10.27
N VAL A 171 -3.31 -2.74 -10.01
CA VAL A 171 -3.24 -3.77 -8.97
C VAL A 171 -2.10 -3.44 -8.02
N PRO A 172 -2.29 -3.43 -6.68
CA PRO A 172 -1.20 -3.19 -5.74
C PRO A 172 -0.09 -4.23 -5.85
N PHE A 173 1.17 -3.79 -5.69
CA PHE A 173 2.35 -4.66 -5.77
C PHE A 173 2.24 -5.92 -4.90
N ASP A 174 1.82 -5.80 -3.63
CA ASP A 174 1.68 -6.95 -2.73
C ASP A 174 0.78 -8.05 -3.30
N VAL A 175 -0.32 -7.67 -3.95
CA VAL A 175 -1.27 -8.64 -4.51
C VAL A 175 -0.64 -9.38 -5.69
N MET A 176 0.11 -8.67 -6.53
CA MET A 176 0.86 -9.29 -7.63
C MET A 176 1.94 -10.22 -7.10
N ALA A 177 2.75 -9.77 -6.15
CA ALA A 177 3.82 -10.55 -5.54
C ALA A 177 3.30 -11.83 -4.86
N LEU A 178 2.15 -11.73 -4.17
CA LEU A 178 1.47 -12.89 -3.60
C LEU A 178 1.07 -13.89 -4.68
N LEU A 179 0.47 -13.45 -5.79
CA LEU A 179 0.07 -14.35 -6.88
C LEU A 179 1.28 -14.99 -7.57
N SER A 180 2.37 -14.26 -7.75
CA SER A 180 3.61 -14.76 -8.36
C SER A 180 4.19 -15.96 -7.61
N ALA A 181 3.98 -16.04 -6.29
CA ALA A 181 4.40 -17.18 -5.49
C ALA A 181 3.63 -18.48 -5.81
N TYR A 182 2.49 -18.40 -6.50
CA TYR A 182 1.61 -19.54 -6.81
C TYR A 182 1.44 -19.82 -8.30
N GLY A 183 1.93 -18.95 -9.20
CA GLY A 183 1.84 -19.14 -10.64
C GLY A 183 2.02 -17.84 -11.42
N ASP A 184 1.57 -17.84 -12.67
CA ASP A 184 1.52 -16.65 -13.52
C ASP A 184 0.37 -15.72 -13.08
N PRO A 185 0.65 -14.55 -12.48
CA PRO A 185 -0.38 -13.64 -11.98
C PRO A 185 -1.34 -13.18 -13.08
N ASP A 186 -0.82 -12.90 -14.28
CA ASP A 186 -1.60 -12.39 -15.39
C ASP A 186 -2.63 -13.44 -15.83
N ALA A 187 -2.20 -14.69 -15.99
CA ALA A 187 -3.09 -15.79 -16.32
C ALA A 187 -4.17 -16.01 -15.23
N MET A 188 -3.76 -15.97 -13.96
CA MET A 188 -4.68 -16.16 -12.83
C MET A 188 -5.73 -15.06 -12.74
N ILE A 189 -5.34 -13.79 -12.96
CA ILE A 189 -6.26 -12.64 -12.96
C ILE A 189 -7.24 -12.73 -14.14
N ARG A 190 -6.75 -13.09 -15.33
CA ARG A 190 -7.58 -13.23 -16.54
C ARG A 190 -8.59 -14.36 -16.45
N ALA A 191 -8.30 -15.41 -15.66
CA ALA A 191 -9.24 -16.49 -15.40
C ALA A 191 -10.47 -16.08 -14.56
N GLN A 192 -10.44 -14.93 -13.86
CA GLN A 192 -11.50 -14.53 -12.93
C GLN A 192 -12.73 -13.91 -13.60
N GLY A 193 -12.60 -13.36 -14.80
CA GLY A 193 -13.67 -12.60 -15.42
C GLY A 193 -13.53 -12.44 -16.92
N HIS A 194 -14.63 -12.04 -17.57
CA HIS A 194 -14.70 -11.89 -19.03
C HIS A 194 -13.99 -10.64 -19.56
N TRP A 195 -13.49 -9.77 -18.69
CA TRP A 195 -12.81 -8.53 -19.05
C TRP A 195 -11.60 -8.34 -18.15
N THR A 196 -10.45 -8.05 -18.76
CA THR A 196 -9.22 -7.60 -18.12
C THR A 196 -8.52 -6.67 -19.10
N PRO A 197 -7.84 -5.61 -18.63
CA PRO A 197 -7.09 -4.76 -19.54
C PRO A 197 -6.00 -5.56 -20.27
N ASP A 198 -5.56 -5.07 -21.43
CA ASP A 198 -4.46 -5.69 -22.18
C ASP A 198 -3.18 -5.70 -21.34
N LYS A 199 -2.93 -4.60 -20.62
CA LYS A 199 -1.81 -4.44 -19.69
C LYS A 199 -2.33 -4.24 -18.27
N ILE A 200 -1.88 -5.07 -17.33
CA ILE A 200 -2.10 -4.86 -15.91
C ILE A 200 -1.08 -3.84 -15.41
N VAL A 201 -1.57 -2.71 -14.88
CA VAL A 201 -0.73 -1.70 -14.24
C VAL A 201 -0.50 -2.12 -12.80
N VAL A 202 0.76 -2.27 -12.39
CA VAL A 202 1.11 -2.53 -10.99
C VAL A 202 1.34 -1.19 -10.29
N ALA A 203 0.62 -0.96 -9.20
CA ALA A 203 0.78 0.25 -8.39
C ALA A 203 1.78 0.01 -7.25
N GLY A 204 2.76 0.92 -7.19
CA GLY A 204 3.96 0.76 -6.38
C GLY A 204 5.02 -0.07 -7.10
N GLY A 205 6.17 -0.26 -6.44
CA GLY A 205 7.26 -1.12 -6.91
C GLY A 205 7.90 -1.90 -5.77
N PHE A 206 7.17 -2.05 -4.66
CA PHE A 206 7.65 -2.62 -3.42
C PHE A 206 6.47 -3.15 -2.59
N PRO A 207 6.68 -4.12 -1.69
CA PRO A 207 5.64 -4.54 -0.75
C PRO A 207 5.27 -3.40 0.20
N ALA A 208 4.00 -3.01 0.24
CA ALA A 208 3.49 -1.97 1.14
C ALA A 208 3.49 -2.43 2.60
N LEU A 209 3.31 -3.73 2.87
CA LEU A 209 3.46 -4.30 4.21
C LEU A 209 4.88 -4.81 4.45
N THR A 210 5.40 -4.56 5.66
CA THR A 210 6.72 -5.06 6.08
C THR A 210 6.83 -6.58 5.97
N GLN A 211 5.76 -7.32 6.28
CA GLN A 211 5.76 -8.79 6.12
C GLN A 211 5.90 -9.24 4.65
N GLY A 212 5.49 -8.42 3.70
CA GLY A 212 5.52 -8.72 2.28
C GLY A 212 6.92 -8.87 1.70
N TRP A 213 7.89 -8.24 2.34
CA TRP A 213 9.31 -8.37 1.99
C TRP A 213 9.86 -9.77 2.19
N SER A 214 9.15 -10.62 2.94
CA SER A 214 9.52 -12.05 3.07
C SER A 214 9.15 -12.89 1.85
N ILE A 215 8.26 -12.40 0.99
CA ILE A 215 7.79 -13.08 -0.23
C ILE A 215 8.72 -12.77 -1.41
N LEU A 216 9.49 -11.68 -1.33
CA LEU A 216 10.50 -11.35 -2.31
C LEU A 216 11.62 -12.40 -2.25
N ASP A 217 11.65 -13.28 -3.24
CA ASP A 217 12.75 -14.21 -3.48
C ASP A 217 13.56 -13.76 -4.71
N ILE A 218 14.83 -14.14 -4.80
CA ILE A 218 15.68 -13.90 -5.97
C ILE A 218 15.13 -14.63 -7.21
N GLU A 219 14.38 -15.72 -7.01
CA GLU A 219 13.67 -16.42 -8.08
C GLU A 219 12.37 -15.72 -8.51
N SER A 220 11.90 -14.72 -7.75
CA SER A 220 10.84 -13.82 -8.21
C SER A 220 11.44 -12.77 -9.15
N ASP A 221 10.64 -12.18 -10.03
CA ASP A 221 11.06 -11.08 -10.92
C ASP A 221 11.44 -9.78 -10.16
N ALA A 222 11.53 -9.82 -8.83
CA ALA A 222 11.99 -8.72 -8.01
C ALA A 222 13.48 -8.42 -8.25
N SER A 223 13.83 -7.13 -8.32
CA SER A 223 15.23 -6.75 -8.47
C SER A 223 16.05 -7.14 -7.24
N ALA A 224 17.30 -7.55 -7.45
CA ALA A 224 18.23 -7.85 -6.35
C ALA A 224 18.38 -6.67 -5.38
N GLU A 225 18.34 -5.44 -5.90
CA GLU A 225 18.36 -4.22 -5.11
C GLU A 225 17.14 -4.11 -4.19
N LEU A 226 15.93 -4.43 -4.69
CA LEU A 226 14.74 -4.47 -3.85
C LEU A 226 14.91 -5.51 -2.72
N VAL A 227 15.37 -6.72 -3.03
CA VAL A 227 15.60 -7.75 -1.98
C VAL A 227 16.59 -7.27 -0.90
N HIS A 228 17.66 -6.56 -1.28
CA HIS A 228 18.64 -6.02 -0.33
C HIS A 228 18.10 -4.95 0.61
N LEU A 229 17.07 -4.21 0.24
CA LEU A 229 16.46 -3.19 1.10
C LEU A 229 15.80 -3.78 2.35
N ARG A 230 15.43 -5.06 2.32
CA ARG A 230 14.83 -5.77 3.47
C ARG A 230 15.65 -5.63 4.75
N ALA A 231 16.98 -5.52 4.63
CA ALA A 231 17.88 -5.43 5.78
C ALA A 231 17.69 -4.17 6.64
N GLY A 232 17.06 -3.11 6.11
CA GLY A 232 16.82 -1.87 6.85
C GLY A 232 15.36 -1.63 7.21
N LEU A 233 14.49 -2.63 7.10
CA LEU A 233 13.11 -2.52 7.56
C LEU A 233 13.07 -2.34 9.07
N ILE A 234 12.31 -1.36 9.55
CA ILE A 234 12.08 -1.15 10.98
C ILE A 234 10.80 -1.85 11.45
N ASP A 235 10.64 -1.98 12.77
CA ASP A 235 9.50 -2.64 13.44
C ASP A 235 8.20 -1.84 13.27
N SER A 236 7.64 -1.90 12.06
CA SER A 236 6.46 -1.18 11.59
C SER A 236 5.58 -2.12 10.76
N VAL A 237 4.26 -1.90 10.76
CA VAL A 237 3.31 -2.69 9.97
C VAL A 237 3.48 -2.41 8.48
N TRP A 238 3.58 -1.13 8.15
CA TRP A 238 3.78 -0.65 6.78
C TRP A 238 5.24 -0.34 6.55
N THR A 239 5.67 -0.53 5.30
CA THR A 239 7.07 -0.43 4.89
C THR A 239 7.68 0.91 5.28
N THR A 240 8.59 0.82 6.23
CA THR A 240 9.39 1.93 6.73
C THR A 240 10.81 1.42 6.88
N PHE A 241 11.78 2.23 6.47
CA PHE A 241 13.20 1.91 6.50
C PHE A 241 13.96 2.80 7.48
N ASP A 242 15.06 2.31 8.02
CA ASP A 242 16.09 3.15 8.60
C ASP A 242 16.64 4.18 7.58
N ASP A 243 17.48 5.09 8.05
CA ASP A 243 18.00 6.16 7.20
C ASP A 243 18.92 5.63 6.08
N GLU A 244 19.75 4.62 6.35
CA GLU A 244 20.72 4.09 5.40
C GLU A 244 20.03 3.40 4.21
N ARG A 245 19.15 2.45 4.49
CA ARG A 245 18.41 1.72 3.45
C ARG A 245 17.28 2.54 2.87
N GLY A 246 16.69 3.43 3.67
CA GLY A 246 15.70 4.39 3.21
C GLY A 246 16.24 5.38 2.18
N SER A 247 17.46 5.88 2.36
CA SER A 247 18.13 6.70 1.35
C SER A 247 18.37 5.92 0.06
N ARG A 248 18.76 4.65 0.15
CA ARG A 248 18.93 3.79 -1.03
C ARG A 248 17.61 3.54 -1.74
N PHE A 249 16.52 3.32 -0.99
CA PHE A 249 15.18 3.21 -1.55
C PHE A 249 14.77 4.49 -2.28
N ALA A 250 15.06 5.66 -1.71
CA ALA A 250 14.79 6.95 -2.34
C ALA A 250 15.54 7.11 -3.68
N ASP A 251 16.79 6.66 -3.78
CA ASP A 251 17.53 6.66 -5.05
C ASP A 251 16.83 5.82 -6.14
N LEU A 252 16.37 4.62 -5.79
CA LEU A 252 15.68 3.72 -6.71
C LEU A 252 14.34 4.32 -7.17
N VAL A 253 13.60 4.92 -6.25
CA VAL A 253 12.37 5.69 -6.57
C VAL A 253 12.70 6.81 -7.54
N GLN A 254 13.75 7.61 -7.28
CA GLN A 254 14.13 8.73 -8.15
C GLN A 254 14.47 8.26 -9.57
N GLN A 255 15.14 7.12 -9.68
CA GLN A 255 15.54 6.50 -10.95
C GLN A 255 14.35 5.87 -11.70
N GLY A 256 13.20 5.70 -11.04
CA GLY A 256 12.03 5.05 -11.60
C GLY A 256 12.17 3.53 -11.72
N GLU A 257 13.06 2.94 -10.91
CA GLU A 257 13.22 1.49 -10.79
C GLU A 257 12.17 0.88 -9.85
N ILE A 258 11.48 1.72 -9.08
CA ILE A 258 10.41 1.42 -8.11
C ILE A 258 9.26 2.42 -8.29
#